data_AF-A0A8K0Q0I8-F1
#
_entry.id   AF-A0A8K0Q0I8-F1
#
_cell.length_a   1.000
_cell.length_b   1.000
_cell.length_c   1.000
_cell.angle_alpha   90.00
_cell.angle_beta   90.00
_cell.angle_gamma   90.00
#
_symmetry.space_group_name_H-M   'P 1'
#
loop_
_entity.id
_entity.type
_entity.pdbx_description
1 polymer ?
#
loop_
_entity_poly.entity_id
_entity_poly.type
_entity_poly.pdbx_seq_one_letter_code
_entity_poly.pdbx_strand_id
1 'polypeptide(L)'
;MEGEPDVPGGGYHRPLRKRTRTTRALESEQQNGDMEWQEEESSEEALSHTRTKKRTTPKAAGSMTEAIQGLELLLEQDFNKRMATMKAEFQLEFTKLSDRMAEEVTRTTAQMAQELSQVREQLTQVCSELEQTRLQLDTLNNAHAARSPG
;
A
#
# COMPACT_ATOMS: atom_id res chain seq x y z
N MET A 1 3.20 -75.05 11.33
CA MET A 1 3.39 -74.02 12.37
C MET A 1 4.71 -73.36 12.06
N GLU A 2 4.70 -72.28 11.27
CA GLU A 2 4.56 -70.89 11.76
C GLU A 2 5.71 -70.54 12.72
N GLY A 3 6.51 -69.48 12.53
CA GLY A 3 6.40 -68.37 11.59
C GLY A 3 7.73 -67.60 11.53
N GLU A 4 7.86 -66.85 10.44
CA GLU A 4 8.92 -65.91 10.13
C GLU A 4 8.76 -64.65 11.00
N PRO A 5 9.80 -64.13 11.67
CA PRO A 5 9.69 -62.85 12.35
C PRO A 5 9.86 -61.70 11.35
N ASP A 6 8.73 -61.14 10.93
CA ASP A 6 8.64 -59.89 10.17
C ASP A 6 9.34 -58.73 10.89
N VAL A 7 10.12 -57.98 10.11
CA VAL A 7 10.82 -56.76 10.52
C VAL A 7 9.81 -55.61 10.69
N PRO A 8 9.67 -55.00 11.88
CA PRO A 8 8.84 -53.81 12.02
C PRO A 8 9.66 -52.58 11.59
N GLY A 9 9.36 -52.06 10.39
CA GLY A 9 9.87 -50.79 9.89
C GLY A 9 9.49 -49.64 10.83
N GLY A 10 10.49 -49.08 11.51
CA GLY A 10 10.37 -47.92 12.38
C GLY A 10 10.08 -46.64 11.59
N GLY A 11 8.80 -46.41 11.27
CA GLY A 11 8.32 -45.12 10.80
C GLY A 11 8.04 -44.19 11.97
N TYR A 12 8.89 -43.19 12.21
CA TYR A 12 8.57 -42.11 13.14
C TYR A 12 7.36 -41.34 12.60
N HIS A 13 6.23 -41.42 13.30
CA HIS A 13 5.11 -40.49 13.09
C HIS A 13 5.61 -39.07 13.35
N ARG A 14 5.87 -38.31 12.29
CA ARG A 14 6.08 -36.87 12.38
C ARG A 14 4.77 -36.24 12.82
N PRO A 15 4.69 -35.56 13.97
CA PRO A 15 3.50 -34.81 14.34
C PRO A 15 3.25 -33.75 13.27
N LEU A 16 2.06 -33.76 12.67
CA LEU A 16 1.65 -32.79 11.67
C LEU A 16 1.62 -31.42 12.32
N ARG A 17 2.67 -30.62 12.13
CA ARG A 17 2.67 -29.21 12.51
C ARG A 17 1.49 -28.55 11.81
N LYS A 18 0.55 -27.99 12.57
CA LYS A 18 -0.44 -27.05 12.01
C LYS A 18 0.35 -25.98 11.26
N ARG A 19 0.14 -25.89 9.94
CA ARG A 19 0.86 -24.94 9.08
C ARG A 19 0.28 -23.57 9.38
N THR A 20 0.96 -22.76 10.18
CA THR A 20 0.74 -21.31 10.15
C THR A 20 1.00 -20.88 8.70
N ARG A 21 -0.02 -20.31 8.03
CA ARG A 21 0.11 -19.84 6.64
C ARG A 21 1.30 -18.89 6.58
N THR A 22 2.32 -19.27 5.83
CA THR A 22 3.49 -18.41 5.61
C THR A 22 3.09 -17.32 4.62
N THR A 23 3.80 -16.18 4.62
CA THR A 23 3.58 -15.10 3.66
C THR A 23 3.55 -15.60 2.21
N ARG A 24 4.40 -16.59 1.87
CA ARG A 24 4.42 -17.27 0.56
C ARG A 24 3.12 -18.02 0.23
N ALA A 25 2.47 -18.63 1.22
CA ALA A 25 1.20 -19.32 1.02
C ALA A 25 0.07 -18.34 0.72
N LEU A 26 0.01 -17.22 1.46
CA LEU A 26 -0.97 -16.14 1.22
C LEU A 26 -0.76 -15.47 -0.15
N GLU A 27 0.48 -15.24 -0.55
CA GLU A 27 0.81 -14.68 -1.87
C GLU A 27 0.38 -15.61 -3.02
N SER A 28 0.54 -16.93 -2.84
CA SER A 28 0.11 -17.93 -3.83
C SER A 28 -1.42 -18.04 -3.91
N GLU A 29 -2.12 -17.99 -2.78
CA GLU A 29 -3.60 -17.97 -2.72
C GLU A 29 -4.16 -16.68 -3.36
N GLN A 30 -3.53 -15.52 -3.14
CA GLN A 30 -3.91 -14.25 -3.78
C GLN A 30 -3.76 -14.28 -5.30
N GLN A 31 -2.68 -14.86 -5.82
CA GLN A 31 -2.45 -15.01 -7.26
C GLN A 31 -3.47 -15.95 -7.92
N ASN A 32 -4.00 -16.92 -7.17
CA ASN A 32 -4.99 -17.88 -7.65
C ASN A 32 -6.44 -17.38 -7.51
N GLY A 33 -6.66 -16.19 -6.92
CA GLY A 33 -7.99 -15.60 -6.72
C GLY A 33 -8.85 -16.31 -5.67
N ASP A 34 -8.27 -17.21 -4.88
CA ASP A 34 -8.96 -18.07 -3.91
C ASP A 34 -8.76 -17.51 -2.49
N MET A 35 -9.31 -16.33 -2.23
CA MET A 35 -9.29 -15.70 -0.91
C MET A 35 -10.69 -15.80 -0.28
N GLU A 36 -11.11 -17.01 0.06
CA GLU A 36 -12.26 -17.20 0.95
C GLU A 36 -11.81 -16.83 2.38
N TRP A 37 -12.33 -15.71 2.90
CA TRP A 37 -12.15 -15.34 4.30
C TRP A 37 -12.88 -16.35 5.18
N GLN A 38 -12.20 -17.40 5.62
CA GLN A 38 -12.74 -18.29 6.65
C GLN A 38 -12.70 -17.56 7.99
N GLU A 39 -13.88 -17.32 8.58
CA GLU A 39 -13.99 -16.94 9.98
C GLU A 39 -13.40 -18.08 10.82
N GLU A 40 -12.41 -17.76 11.66
CA GLU A 40 -11.88 -18.70 12.64
C GLU A 40 -12.96 -18.97 13.69
N GLU A 41 -13.68 -20.09 13.55
CA GLU A 41 -14.48 -20.64 14.64
C GLU A 41 -13.55 -20.96 15.82
N SER A 42 -13.72 -20.21 16.90
CA SER A 42 -13.08 -20.44 18.19
C SER A 42 -13.32 -21.89 18.61
N SER A 43 -12.24 -22.67 18.68
CA SER A 43 -12.28 -24.11 18.95
C SER A 43 -12.49 -24.38 20.45
N GLU A 44 -13.55 -23.84 21.03
CA GLU A 44 -13.88 -24.01 22.45
C GLU A 44 -14.77 -25.24 22.70
N GLU A 45 -15.41 -25.79 21.66
CA GLU A 45 -16.40 -26.86 21.79
C GLU A 45 -15.82 -28.30 21.74
N ALA A 46 -14.50 -28.48 21.72
CA ALA A 46 -13.85 -29.80 21.63
C ALA A 46 -13.39 -30.39 22.98
N LEU A 47 -13.64 -29.75 24.11
CA LEU A 47 -13.08 -30.17 25.42
C LEU A 47 -14.07 -30.88 26.36
N SER A 48 -15.33 -31.00 26.01
CA SER A 48 -16.20 -31.98 26.65
C SER A 48 -15.93 -33.33 25.99
N HIS A 49 -15.19 -34.22 26.66
CA HIS A 49 -15.33 -35.69 26.68
C HIS A 49 -13.99 -36.32 27.09
N THR A 50 -13.80 -36.50 28.40
CA THR A 50 -13.23 -37.69 29.08
C THR A 50 -12.65 -37.27 30.44
N ARG A 51 -13.39 -37.55 31.53
CA ARG A 51 -12.87 -37.41 32.89
C ARG A 51 -13.28 -38.58 33.78
N THR A 52 -12.35 -39.50 34.00
CA THR A 52 -12.23 -40.24 35.27
C THR A 52 -10.77 -40.56 35.56
N LYS A 53 -9.99 -39.58 36.05
CA LYS A 53 -8.77 -39.83 36.83
C LYS A 53 -8.67 -38.83 37.98
N LYS A 54 -8.33 -39.38 39.16
CA LYS A 54 -8.35 -38.75 40.48
C LYS A 54 -7.56 -37.44 40.50
N ARG A 55 -8.19 -36.38 41.02
CA ARG A 55 -7.63 -35.04 41.16
C ARG A 55 -6.94 -34.95 42.52
N THR A 56 -5.61 -34.92 42.56
CA THR A 56 -4.90 -34.20 43.63
C THR A 56 -4.95 -32.72 43.27
N THR A 57 -5.41 -31.90 44.20
CA THR A 57 -5.62 -30.46 44.02
C THR A 57 -4.27 -29.74 43.97
N PRO A 58 -3.89 -29.05 42.88
CA PRO A 58 -2.85 -28.03 42.97
C PRO A 58 -3.49 -26.79 43.63
N LYS A 59 -3.06 -26.48 44.85
CA LYS A 59 -3.47 -25.29 45.62
C LYS A 59 -2.75 -24.03 45.08
N ALA A 60 -2.84 -23.77 43.77
CA ALA A 60 -2.16 -22.65 43.10
C ALA A 60 -2.83 -22.19 41.78
N ALA A 61 -4.08 -22.59 41.51
CA ALA A 61 -4.73 -22.29 40.22
C ALA A 61 -5.06 -20.79 40.01
N GLY A 62 -5.33 -20.03 41.07
CA GLY A 62 -5.67 -18.59 40.95
C GLY A 62 -4.49 -17.71 40.50
N SER A 63 -3.28 -18.03 40.96
CA SER A 63 -2.06 -17.26 40.64
C SER A 63 -1.64 -17.38 39.17
N MET A 64 -1.92 -18.50 38.51
CA MET A 64 -1.57 -18.71 37.11
C MET A 64 -2.51 -17.96 36.16
N THR A 65 -3.81 -17.94 36.47
CA THR A 65 -4.80 -17.21 35.66
C THR A 65 -4.58 -15.71 35.73
N GLU A 66 -4.28 -15.16 36.91
CA GLU A 66 -3.92 -13.74 37.06
C GLU A 66 -2.64 -13.38 36.28
N ALA A 67 -1.64 -14.27 36.28
CA ALA A 67 -0.42 -14.06 35.50
C ALA A 67 -0.66 -14.07 33.98
N ILE A 68 -1.57 -14.94 33.50
CA ILE A 68 -1.98 -14.99 32.09
C ILE A 68 -2.70 -13.70 31.71
N GLN A 69 -3.67 -13.26 32.51
CA GLN A 69 -4.43 -12.05 32.25
C GLN A 69 -3.55 -10.78 32.29
N GLY A 70 -2.56 -10.74 33.20
CA GLY A 70 -1.56 -9.67 33.24
C GLY A 70 -0.66 -9.65 31.99
N LEU A 71 -0.31 -10.82 31.45
CA LEU A 71 0.45 -10.93 30.20
C LEU A 71 -0.36 -10.45 28.99
N GLU A 72 -1.64 -10.82 28.91
CA GLU A 72 -2.55 -10.38 27.85
C GLU A 72 -2.66 -8.85 27.81
N LEU A 73 -2.90 -8.21 28.96
CA LEU A 73 -2.98 -6.75 29.07
C LEU A 73 -1.67 -6.07 28.67
N LEU A 74 -0.52 -6.64 29.06
CA LEU A 74 0.78 -6.10 28.69
C LEU A 74 1.02 -6.17 27.18
N LEU A 75 0.65 -7.29 26.55
CA LEU A 75 0.77 -7.47 25.10
C LEU A 75 -0.15 -6.52 24.34
N GLU A 76 -1.39 -6.36 24.80
CA GLU A 76 -2.34 -5.42 24.22
C GLU A 76 -1.82 -3.98 24.32
N GLN A 77 -1.28 -3.59 25.48
CA GLN A 77 -0.70 -2.27 25.67
C GLN A 77 0.51 -2.04 24.76
N ASP A 78 1.46 -2.99 24.68
CA ASP A 78 2.64 -2.87 23.82
C ASP A 78 2.24 -2.79 22.34
N PHE A 79 1.30 -3.63 21.91
CA PHE A 79 0.78 -3.62 20.55
C PHE A 79 0.13 -2.28 20.19
N ASN A 80 -0.77 -1.79 21.04
CA ASN A 80 -1.45 -0.52 20.82
C ASN A 80 -0.45 0.64 20.77
N LYS A 81 0.58 0.62 21.62
CA LYS A 81 1.65 1.62 21.60
C LYS A 81 2.46 1.57 20.29
N ARG A 82 2.79 0.38 19.80
CA ARG A 82 3.49 0.20 18.51
C ARG A 82 2.64 0.69 17.34
N MET A 83 1.36 0.33 17.32
CA MET A 83 0.42 0.79 16.29
C MET A 83 0.26 2.31 16.29
N ALA A 84 0.15 2.93 17.46
CA ALA A 84 0.10 4.38 17.58
C ALA A 84 1.38 5.05 17.05
N THR A 85 2.55 4.48 17.36
CA THR A 85 3.85 4.97 16.87
C THR A 85 3.93 4.87 15.35
N MET A 86 3.63 3.70 14.79
CA MET A 86 3.62 3.46 13.35
C MET A 86 2.65 4.39 12.61
N LYS A 87 1.45 4.60 13.17
CA LYS A 87 0.47 5.55 12.63
C LYS A 87 1.02 6.97 12.59
N ALA A 88 1.67 7.42 13.66
CA ALA A 88 2.26 8.75 13.73
C ALA A 88 3.40 8.93 12.73
N GLU A 89 4.28 7.95 12.57
CA GLU A 89 5.35 7.96 11.58
C GLU A 89 4.79 8.02 10.16
N PHE A 90 3.80 7.19 9.84
CA PHE A 90 3.15 7.20 8.53
C PHE A 90 2.48 8.55 8.24
N GLN A 91 1.74 9.10 9.21
CA GLN A 91 1.10 10.40 9.07
C GLN A 91 2.11 11.52 8.82
N LEU A 92 3.25 11.48 9.50
CA LEU A 92 4.32 12.45 9.32
C LEU A 92 4.89 12.38 7.89
N GLU A 93 5.25 11.18 7.42
CA GLU A 93 5.81 11.01 6.08
C GLU A 93 4.79 11.32 4.97
N PHE A 94 3.52 10.97 5.18
CA PHE A 94 2.44 11.34 4.25
C PHE A 94 2.27 12.86 4.15
N THR A 95 2.32 13.56 5.29
CA THR A 95 2.22 15.03 5.31
C THR A 95 3.39 15.66 4.56
N LYS A 96 4.63 15.22 4.82
CA LYS A 96 5.82 15.68 4.08
C LYS A 96 5.71 15.46 2.58
N LEU A 97 5.19 14.30 2.16
CA LEU A 97 4.99 13.99 0.75
C LEU A 97 3.94 14.92 0.13
N SER A 98 2.80 15.12 0.81
CA SER A 98 1.74 16.02 0.37
C SER A 98 2.25 17.45 0.20
N ASP A 99 3.01 17.96 1.16
CA ASP A 99 3.57 19.32 1.11
C ASP A 99 4.53 19.47 -0.08
N ARG A 100 5.43 18.50 -0.29
CA ARG A 100 6.32 18.48 -1.45
C ARG A 100 5.56 18.42 -2.77
N MET A 101 4.51 17.62 -2.85
CA MET A 101 3.66 17.56 -4.05
C MET A 101 2.97 18.90 -4.31
N ALA A 102 2.44 19.56 -3.28
CA ALA A 102 1.83 20.87 -3.42
C ALA A 102 2.83 21.94 -3.89
N GLU A 103 4.05 21.92 -3.35
CA GLU A 103 5.15 22.79 -3.81
C GLU A 103 5.53 22.51 -5.27
N GLU A 104 5.65 21.23 -5.66
CA GLU A 104 5.99 20.84 -7.03
C GLU A 104 4.91 21.27 -8.02
N VAL A 105 3.63 21.04 -7.69
CA VAL A 105 2.50 21.49 -8.51
C VAL A 105 2.50 23.01 -8.65
N THR A 106 2.73 23.73 -7.55
CA THR A 106 2.79 25.20 -7.58
C THR A 106 3.94 25.69 -8.46
N ARG A 107 5.12 25.09 -8.31
CA ARG A 107 6.32 25.47 -9.07
C ARG A 107 6.18 25.19 -10.56
N THR A 108 5.75 23.99 -10.92
CA THR A 108 5.52 23.58 -12.32
C THR A 108 4.44 24.42 -12.97
N THR A 109 3.35 24.72 -12.25
CA THR A 109 2.29 25.63 -12.72
C THR A 109 2.83 27.03 -12.98
N ALA A 110 3.65 27.58 -12.08
CA ALA A 110 4.26 28.90 -12.25
C ALA A 110 5.21 28.93 -13.46
N GLN A 111 6.02 27.88 -13.64
CA GLN A 111 6.90 27.75 -14.80
C GLN A 111 6.10 27.70 -16.11
N MET A 112 5.06 26.86 -16.19
CA MET A 112 4.21 26.78 -17.37
C MET A 112 3.52 28.12 -17.67
N ALA A 113 3.03 28.83 -16.64
CA ALA A 113 2.42 30.14 -16.82
C ALA A 113 3.42 31.18 -17.38
N GLN A 114 4.67 31.11 -16.95
CA GLN A 114 5.75 31.95 -17.48
C GLN A 114 6.05 31.59 -18.96
N GLU A 115 6.23 30.32 -19.28
CA GLU A 115 6.49 29.86 -20.65
C GLU A 115 5.35 30.25 -21.60
N LEU A 116 4.09 30.05 -21.18
CA LEU A 116 2.92 30.48 -21.95
C LEU A 116 2.88 32.01 -22.14
N SER A 117 3.29 32.78 -21.14
CA SER A 117 3.37 34.24 -21.26
C SER A 117 4.43 34.66 -22.28
N GLN A 118 5.60 34.00 -22.28
CA GLN A 118 6.65 34.25 -23.25
C GLN A 118 6.22 33.90 -24.68
N VAL A 119 5.59 32.75 -24.87
CA VAL A 119 5.04 32.35 -26.18
C VAL A 119 3.98 33.35 -26.66
N ARG A 120 3.11 33.82 -25.76
CA ARG A 120 2.09 34.83 -26.09
C ARG A 120 2.73 36.15 -26.54
N GLU A 121 3.77 36.60 -25.87
CA GLU A 121 4.48 37.83 -26.23
C GLU A 121 5.19 37.69 -27.58
N GLN A 122 5.86 36.57 -27.83
CA GLN A 122 6.48 36.28 -29.13
C GLN A 122 5.44 36.24 -30.26
N LEU A 123 4.29 35.60 -30.04
CA LEU A 123 3.21 35.57 -31.04
C LEU A 123 2.67 36.97 -31.32
N THR A 124 2.50 37.79 -30.27
CA THR A 124 2.04 39.18 -30.42
C THR A 124 3.03 40.00 -31.26
N GLN A 125 4.33 39.82 -31.02
CA GLN A 125 5.38 40.47 -31.79
C GLN A 125 5.32 40.06 -33.27
N VAL A 126 5.29 38.76 -33.57
CA VAL A 126 5.23 38.25 -34.96
C VAL A 126 3.97 38.73 -35.68
N CYS A 127 2.82 38.75 -35.01
CA CYS A 127 1.58 39.28 -35.59
C CYS A 127 1.71 40.77 -35.95
N SER A 128 2.36 41.57 -35.10
CA SER A 128 2.57 43.00 -35.38
C SER A 128 3.51 43.24 -36.57
N GLU A 129 4.59 42.46 -36.68
CA GLU A 129 5.54 42.53 -37.80
C GLU A 129 4.89 42.09 -39.12
N LEU A 130 4.05 41.06 -39.08
CA LEU A 130 3.31 40.59 -40.24
C LEU A 130 2.33 41.65 -40.75
N GLU A 131 1.57 42.29 -39.86
CA GLU A 131 0.63 43.35 -40.24
C GLU A 131 1.38 44.57 -40.78
N GLN A 132 2.53 44.92 -40.20
CA GLN A 132 3.39 45.99 -40.72
C GLN A 132 3.87 45.67 -42.14
N THR A 133 4.34 44.44 -42.39
CA THR A 133 4.82 44.01 -43.71
C THR A 133 3.70 44.03 -44.73
N ARG A 134 2.49 43.59 -44.35
CA ARG A 134 1.30 43.67 -45.19
C ARG A 134 1.00 45.12 -45.61
N LEU A 135 0.98 46.04 -44.66
CA LEU A 135 0.72 47.47 -44.93
C LEU A 135 1.79 48.08 -45.85
N GLN A 136 3.06 47.69 -45.68
CA GLN A 136 4.15 48.11 -46.57
C GLN A 136 3.93 47.59 -48.00
N LEU A 137 3.53 46.31 -48.15
CA LEU A 137 3.25 45.72 -49.45
C LEU A 137 2.06 46.40 -50.16
N ASP A 138 0.98 46.67 -49.43
CA ASP A 138 -0.19 47.39 -49.96
C ASP A 138 0.20 48.79 -50.47
N THR A 139 1.07 49.49 -49.72
CA THR A 139 1.60 50.80 -50.12
C THR A 139 2.41 50.73 -51.41
N LEU A 140 3.28 49.71 -51.55
CA LEU A 140 4.09 49.50 -52.74
C LEU A 140 3.23 49.15 -53.97
N ASN A 141 2.23 48.29 -53.81
CA ASN A 141 1.30 47.94 -54.89
C ASN A 141 0.53 49.16 -55.39
N ASN A 142 0.04 50.00 -54.49
CA ASN A 142 -0.65 51.25 -54.85
C ASN A 142 0.28 52.24 -55.57
N ALA A 143 1.53 52.37 -55.11
CA ALA A 143 2.52 53.23 -55.75
C ALA A 143 2.90 52.72 -57.16
N HIS A 144 2.97 51.40 -57.36
CA HIS A 144 3.20 50.79 -58.66
C HIS A 144 2.02 51.00 -59.61
N ALA A 145 0.79 50.76 -59.14
CA ALA A 145 -0.43 51.01 -59.91
C ALA A 145 -0.55 52.48 -60.36
N ALA A 146 -0.11 53.43 -59.55
CA ALA A 146 -0.08 54.85 -59.90
C ALA A 146 1.00 55.20 -60.96
N ARG A 147 2.05 54.38 -61.12
CA ARG A 147 3.16 54.62 -62.06
C ARG A 147 3.00 53.95 -63.42
N SER A 148 2.17 52.91 -63.53
CA SER A 148 1.78 52.32 -64.81
C SER A 148 0.30 52.61 -65.09
N PRO A 149 -0.05 53.79 -65.65
CA PRO A 149 -1.36 53.95 -66.26
C PRO A 149 -1.40 53.01 -67.48
N GLY A 150 -2.42 52.17 -67.54
CA GLY A 150 -2.63 51.25 -68.67
C GLY A 150 -2.73 51.95 -70.02
#